data_AF-A0A2M8L9T4-F1
#
_entry.id   AF-A0A2M8L9T4-F1
#
_cell.length_a   1.000
_cell.length_b   1.000
_cell.length_c   1.000
_cell.angle_alpha   90.00
_cell.angle_beta   90.00
_cell.angle_gamma   90.00
#
_symmetry.space_group_name_H-M   'P 1'
#
loop_
_entity.id
_entity.type
_entity.pdbx_description
1 polymer ?
#
loop_
_entity_poly.entity_id
_entity_poly.type
_entity_poly.pdbx_seq_one_letter_code
_entity_poly.pdbx_strand_id
1 'polypeptide(L)'
;MNKKLSAFVITIILIAVVFHVRVWLYENFLLGYSLKNGRDIDKVLIAKGLTRRYLVHLPEDFSAQGEKKIPLVLVLHGAGGNAKLAREITGMNQVADKKNFIVVYPDGTGLFNYMLSWNAGECCNYVEPFGIDDVDFLRRVIEQMKEDYNIDTQRIYVAGLSNGGMMA
;
A
#
# COMPACT_ATOMS: atom_id res chain seq x y z
N MET A 1 -39.01 -23.57 -46.39
CA MET A 1 -38.05 -23.64 -45.26
C MET A 1 -38.29 -22.43 -44.36
N ASN A 2 -38.64 -22.66 -43.09
CA ASN A 2 -39.39 -21.72 -42.27
C ASN A 2 -38.47 -20.61 -41.70
N LYS A 3 -38.66 -19.34 -42.09
CA LYS A 3 -37.81 -18.20 -41.70
C LYS A 3 -37.67 -18.05 -40.17
N LYS A 4 -38.65 -18.53 -39.40
CA LYS A 4 -38.64 -18.56 -37.93
C LYS A 4 -37.63 -19.56 -37.35
N LEU A 5 -37.40 -20.69 -38.03
CA LEU A 5 -36.42 -21.71 -37.59
C LEU A 5 -34.98 -21.21 -37.82
N SER A 6 -34.75 -20.47 -38.90
CA SER A 6 -33.45 -19.84 -39.20
C SER A 6 -33.06 -18.78 -38.16
N ALA A 7 -34.00 -17.89 -37.78
CA ALA A 7 -33.74 -16.87 -36.77
C ALA A 7 -33.42 -17.45 -35.37
N PHE A 8 -34.06 -18.55 -35.00
CA PHE A 8 -33.83 -19.22 -33.72
C PHE A 8 -32.44 -19.86 -33.64
N VAL A 9 -32.01 -20.53 -34.71
CA VAL A 9 -30.66 -21.14 -34.81
C VAL A 9 -29.57 -20.07 -34.81
N ILE A 10 -29.76 -18.96 -35.53
CA ILE A 10 -28.82 -17.82 -35.53
C ILE A 10 -28.69 -17.22 -34.13
N THR A 11 -29.80 -17.08 -33.40
CA THR A 11 -29.79 -16.51 -32.04
C THR A 11 -29.03 -17.41 -31.07
N ILE A 12 -29.21 -18.73 -31.12
CA ILE A 12 -28.47 -19.68 -30.29
C ILE A 12 -26.96 -19.64 -30.58
N ILE A 13 -26.58 -19.58 -31.85
CA ILE A 13 -25.17 -19.47 -32.26
C ILE A 13 -24.56 -18.17 -31.73
N LEU A 14 -25.26 -17.04 -31.86
CA LEU A 14 -24.78 -15.75 -31.34
C LEU A 14 -24.60 -15.77 -29.82
N ILE A 15 -25.53 -16.34 -29.07
CA ILE A 15 -25.42 -16.49 -27.61
C ILE A 15 -24.23 -17.38 -27.25
N ALA A 16 -24.05 -18.51 -27.94
CA ALA A 16 -22.94 -19.42 -27.71
C ALA A 16 -21.59 -18.75 -28.00
N VAL A 17 -21.49 -17.95 -29.08
CA VAL A 17 -20.28 -17.17 -29.42
C VAL A 17 -20.00 -16.11 -28.38
N VAL A 18 -21.01 -15.34 -27.93
CA VAL A 18 -20.84 -14.33 -26.87
C VAL A 18 -20.40 -14.98 -25.56
N PHE A 19 -20.95 -16.16 -25.23
CA PHE A 19 -20.54 -16.91 -24.05
C PHE A 19 -19.10 -17.40 -24.15
N HIS A 20 -18.68 -17.97 -25.30
CA HIS A 20 -17.30 -18.41 -25.50
C HIS A 20 -16.31 -17.25 -25.51
N VAL A 21 -16.64 -16.11 -26.15
CA VAL A 21 -15.81 -14.91 -26.11
C VAL A 21 -15.70 -14.36 -24.69
N ARG A 22 -16.79 -14.38 -23.90
CA ARG A 22 -16.72 -14.00 -22.48
C ARG A 22 -15.85 -14.95 -21.68
N VAL A 23 -16.03 -16.26 -21.80
CA VAL A 23 -15.20 -17.26 -21.09
C VAL A 23 -13.74 -17.11 -21.49
N TRP A 24 -13.43 -16.97 -22.78
CA TRP A 24 -12.07 -16.74 -23.28
C TRP A 24 -11.49 -15.41 -22.77
N LEU A 25 -12.27 -14.32 -22.72
CA LEU A 25 -11.83 -13.06 -22.13
C LEU A 25 -11.60 -13.18 -20.62
N TYR A 26 -12.46 -13.91 -19.89
CA TYR A 26 -12.27 -14.17 -18.46
C TYR A 26 -11.05 -15.04 -18.19
N GLU A 27 -10.85 -16.12 -18.95
CA GLU A 27 -9.68 -16.99 -18.80
C GLU A 27 -8.39 -16.26 -19.19
N ASN A 28 -8.36 -15.45 -20.26
CA ASN A 28 -7.18 -14.63 -20.59
C ASN A 28 -6.99 -13.44 -19.65
N PHE A 29 -8.05 -12.87 -19.09
CA PHE A 29 -7.95 -11.87 -18.03
C PHE A 29 -7.38 -12.49 -16.75
N LEU A 30 -7.79 -13.70 -16.38
CA LEU A 30 -7.29 -14.39 -15.19
C LEU A 30 -5.89 -15.00 -15.39
N LEU A 31 -5.56 -15.50 -16.59
CA LEU A 31 -4.25 -16.06 -16.93
C LEU A 31 -3.21 -14.99 -17.31
N GLY A 32 -3.64 -13.84 -17.83
CA GLY A 32 -2.79 -12.69 -18.16
C GLY A 32 -2.46 -11.79 -16.96
N TYR A 33 -3.13 -11.98 -15.83
CA TYR A 33 -2.93 -11.23 -14.58
C TYR A 33 -2.25 -12.10 -13.52
N SER A 34 -1.16 -12.77 -13.89
CA SER A 34 -0.13 -13.05 -12.87
C SER A 34 0.43 -11.70 -12.44
N LEU A 35 -0.18 -11.08 -11.41
CA LEU A 35 0.25 -9.83 -10.79
C LEU A 35 1.66 -9.99 -10.21
N LYS A 36 2.66 -9.90 -11.07
CA LYS A 36 4.01 -9.47 -10.69
C LYS A 36 3.97 -7.95 -10.60
N ASN A 37 3.25 -7.43 -9.62
CA ASN A 37 3.33 -6.05 -9.18
C ASN A 37 3.36 -6.12 -7.65
N GLY A 38 4.22 -5.33 -7.00
CA GLY A 38 4.29 -5.30 -5.54
C GLY A 38 2.91 -4.98 -4.94
N ARG A 39 2.66 -5.45 -3.73
CA ARG A 39 1.32 -5.38 -3.10
C ARG A 39 1.29 -4.36 -1.99
N ASP A 40 0.37 -3.41 -2.11
CA ASP A 40 0.02 -2.45 -1.07
C ASP A 40 -1.01 -3.05 -0.09
N ILE A 41 -0.80 -2.87 1.21
CA ILE A 41 -1.63 -3.41 2.30
C ILE A 41 -1.87 -2.32 3.34
N ASP A 42 -3.13 -1.94 3.55
CA ASP A 42 -3.51 -1.05 4.64
C ASP A 42 -3.48 -1.79 5.99
N LYS A 43 -2.85 -1.18 6.99
CA LYS A 43 -2.77 -1.73 8.34
C LYS A 43 -3.13 -0.70 9.38
N VAL A 44 -3.54 -1.19 10.54
CA VAL A 44 -3.91 -0.39 11.70
C VAL A 44 -3.27 -0.97 12.95
N LEU A 45 -2.92 -0.10 13.90
CA LEU A 45 -2.50 -0.49 15.24
C LEU A 45 -2.93 0.55 16.27
N ILE A 46 -2.85 0.20 17.55
CA ILE A 46 -3.11 1.13 18.65
C ILE A 46 -1.78 1.68 19.19
N ALA A 47 -1.64 3.00 19.20
CA ALA A 47 -0.50 3.71 19.82
C ALA A 47 -1.04 4.70 20.86
N LYS A 48 -0.65 4.55 22.13
CA LYS A 48 -1.15 5.35 23.26
C LYS A 48 -2.69 5.50 23.31
N GLY A 49 -3.42 4.45 22.95
CA GLY A 49 -4.89 4.46 22.93
C GLY A 49 -5.53 5.07 21.68
N LEU A 50 -4.73 5.54 20.72
CA LEU A 50 -5.19 6.05 19.43
C LEU A 50 -5.07 4.97 18.36
N THR A 51 -6.13 4.80 17.56
CA THR A 51 -6.07 3.98 16.34
C THR A 51 -5.29 4.73 15.28
N ARG A 52 -4.17 4.16 14.83
CA ARG A 52 -3.27 4.73 13.84
C ARG A 52 -3.20 3.83 12.61
N ARG A 53 -3.03 4.43 11.43
CA ARG A 53 -3.02 3.74 10.14
C ARG A 53 -1.66 3.86 9.46
N TYR A 54 -1.31 2.87 8.67
CA TYR A 54 -0.12 2.90 7.82
C TYR A 54 -0.31 1.97 6.63
N LEU A 55 0.30 2.34 5.51
CA LEU A 55 0.29 1.58 4.27
C LEU A 55 1.61 0.84 4.13
N VAL A 56 1.56 -0.46 3.89
CA VAL A 56 2.74 -1.31 3.67
C VAL A 56 2.80 -1.69 2.19
N HIS A 57 3.96 -1.52 1.56
CA HIS A 57 4.24 -2.07 0.24
C HIS A 57 5.21 -3.24 0.36
N LEU A 58 4.76 -4.43 -0.07
CA LEU A 58 5.59 -5.61 -0.21
C LEU A 58 6.08 -5.72 -1.66
N PRO A 59 7.39 -5.89 -1.90
CA PRO A 59 7.93 -5.95 -3.26
C PRO A 59 7.45 -7.21 -4.00
N GLU A 60 7.42 -7.17 -5.34
CA GLU A 60 6.94 -8.27 -6.21
C GLU A 60 7.43 -9.67 -5.80
N ASP A 61 8.73 -9.81 -5.55
CA ASP A 61 9.38 -11.08 -5.25
C ASP A 61 9.37 -11.40 -3.74
N PHE A 62 8.48 -10.78 -2.94
CA PHE A 62 8.43 -10.99 -1.49
C PHE A 62 8.32 -12.47 -1.10
N SER A 63 7.41 -13.21 -1.74
CA SER A 63 7.20 -14.63 -1.45
C SER A 63 8.35 -15.54 -1.91
N ALA A 64 9.18 -15.10 -2.87
CA ALA A 64 10.32 -15.86 -3.37
C ALA A 64 11.55 -15.75 -2.45
N GLN A 65 11.50 -14.92 -1.41
CA GLN A 65 12.65 -14.62 -0.55
C GLN A 65 12.86 -15.61 0.58
N GLY A 66 11.90 -16.50 0.85
CA GLY A 66 12.00 -17.50 1.92
C GLY A 66 12.31 -16.85 3.27
N GLU A 67 13.40 -17.28 3.91
CA GLU A 67 13.85 -16.78 5.22
C GLU A 67 14.85 -15.63 5.14
N LYS A 68 15.00 -14.95 3.99
CA LYS A 68 15.95 -13.83 3.90
C LYS A 68 15.48 -12.64 4.74
N LYS A 69 16.42 -12.03 5.45
CA LYS A 69 16.18 -10.77 6.16
C LYS A 69 16.02 -9.62 5.17
N ILE A 70 14.90 -8.90 5.24
CA ILE A 70 14.55 -7.83 4.29
C ILE A 70 14.68 -6.44 4.95
N PRO A 71 15.27 -5.44 4.27
CA PRO A 71 15.29 -4.07 4.79
C PRO A 71 13.89 -3.48 4.93
N LEU A 72 13.79 -2.50 5.82
CA LEU A 72 12.58 -1.72 6.05
C LEU A 72 12.88 -0.24 5.85
N VAL A 73 12.04 0.44 5.07
CA VAL A 73 12.11 1.90 4.89
C VAL A 73 10.77 2.51 5.26
N LEU A 74 10.77 3.44 6.21
CA LEU A 74 9.62 4.28 6.50
C LEU A 74 9.72 5.58 5.69
N VAL A 75 8.63 5.97 5.04
CA VAL A 75 8.55 7.22 4.28
C VAL A 75 7.44 8.10 4.85
N LEU A 76 7.83 9.22 5.44
CA LEU A 76 6.96 10.13 6.17
C LEU A 76 6.49 11.28 5.26
N HIS A 77 5.18 11.45 5.14
CA HIS A 77 4.57 12.53 4.36
C HIS A 77 4.88 13.91 4.97
N GLY A 78 4.82 14.97 4.16
CA GLY A 78 4.87 16.35 4.65
C GLY A 78 3.56 16.81 5.27
N ALA A 79 3.58 17.99 5.88
CA ALA A 79 2.40 18.64 6.46
C ALA A 79 1.29 18.77 5.40
N GLY A 80 0.07 18.31 5.72
CA GLY A 80 -1.10 18.37 4.87
C GLY A 80 -1.23 17.17 3.95
N GLY A 81 -0.32 16.20 4.09
CA GLY A 81 -0.32 14.94 3.36
C GLY A 81 -0.91 13.78 4.15
N ASN A 82 -0.69 12.58 3.62
CA ASN A 82 -1.03 11.29 4.19
C ASN A 82 -0.16 10.19 3.54
N ALA A 83 -0.31 8.95 3.98
CA ALA A 83 0.40 7.77 3.48
C ALA A 83 0.29 7.61 1.95
N LYS A 84 -0.92 7.73 1.40
CA LYS A 84 -1.19 7.60 -0.05
C LYS A 84 -0.43 8.65 -0.85
N LEU A 85 -0.45 9.89 -0.38
CA LEU A 85 0.25 11.01 -1.03
C LEU A 85 1.77 10.83 -0.97
N ALA A 86 2.32 10.40 0.16
CA ALA A 86 3.76 10.10 0.25
C ALA A 86 4.17 9.00 -0.74
N ARG A 87 3.40 7.92 -0.83
CA ARG A 87 3.64 6.85 -1.82
C ARG A 87 3.63 7.38 -3.25
N GLU A 88 2.62 8.19 -3.60
CA GLU A 88 2.46 8.73 -4.96
C GLU A 88 3.57 9.72 -5.33
N ILE A 89 3.93 10.64 -4.42
CA ILE A 89 4.95 11.66 -4.69
C ILE A 89 6.35 11.05 -4.73
N THR A 90 6.66 10.12 -3.83
CA THR A 90 8.02 9.58 -3.74
C THR A 90 8.32 8.49 -4.76
N GLY A 91 7.31 7.76 -5.22
CA GLY A 91 7.51 6.59 -6.10
C GLY A 91 8.42 5.53 -5.46
N MET A 92 8.43 5.43 -4.13
CA MET A 92 9.34 4.54 -3.43
C MET A 92 8.99 3.06 -3.65
N ASN A 93 7.73 2.73 -4.00
CA ASN A 93 7.33 1.37 -4.38
C ASN A 93 8.18 0.82 -5.53
N GLN A 94 8.38 1.59 -6.61
CA GLN A 94 9.17 1.13 -7.76
C GLN A 94 10.64 0.90 -7.42
N VAL A 95 11.16 1.61 -6.41
CA VAL A 95 12.52 1.40 -5.91
C VAL A 95 12.56 0.15 -5.02
N ALA A 96 11.56 -0.02 -4.17
CA ALA A 96 11.37 -1.18 -3.30
C ALA A 96 11.29 -2.49 -4.09
N ASP A 97 10.52 -2.51 -5.18
CA ASP A 97 10.43 -3.64 -6.11
C ASP A 97 11.81 -3.98 -6.70
N LYS A 98 12.55 -2.97 -7.19
CA LYS A 98 13.84 -3.16 -7.87
C LYS A 98 15.00 -3.52 -6.94
N LYS A 99 14.96 -3.02 -5.70
CA LYS A 99 16.05 -3.13 -4.72
C LYS A 99 15.71 -4.08 -3.58
N ASN A 100 14.50 -4.61 -3.61
CA ASN A 100 14.00 -5.63 -2.73
C ASN A 100 14.01 -5.26 -1.23
N PHE A 101 13.18 -4.28 -0.87
CA PHE A 101 12.92 -3.89 0.52
C PHE A 101 11.43 -3.66 0.75
N ILE A 102 10.98 -3.70 2.01
CA ILE A 102 9.62 -3.29 2.37
C ILE A 102 9.59 -1.78 2.58
N VAL A 103 8.54 -1.12 2.08
CA VAL A 103 8.27 0.29 2.38
C VAL A 103 7.02 0.40 3.22
N VAL A 104 7.07 1.28 4.21
CA VAL A 104 5.92 1.66 5.00
C VAL A 104 5.70 3.16 4.91
N TYR A 105 4.45 3.57 4.67
CA TYR A 105 3.99 4.95 4.67
C TYR A 105 3.00 5.11 5.83
N PRO A 106 3.43 5.58 7.00
CA PRO A 106 2.52 5.79 8.12
C PRO A 106 1.72 7.09 7.96
N ASP A 107 0.49 7.11 8.47
CA ASP A 107 -0.32 8.32 8.57
C ASP A 107 0.01 9.08 9.87
N GLY A 108 0.24 10.39 9.74
CA GLY A 108 0.29 11.32 10.86
C GLY A 108 -1.09 11.47 11.55
N THR A 109 -1.27 12.57 12.26
CA THR A 109 -2.58 12.92 12.86
C THR A 109 -3.05 14.25 12.32
N GLY A 110 -4.37 14.46 12.29
CA GLY A 110 -4.91 15.61 11.58
C GLY A 110 -6.39 15.51 11.29
N LEU A 111 -6.82 16.43 10.44
CA LEU A 111 -8.23 16.59 10.09
C LEU A 111 -8.58 15.73 8.87
N PHE A 112 -9.80 15.16 8.94
CA PHE A 112 -10.48 14.50 7.83
C PHE A 112 -9.71 13.34 7.15
N ASN A 113 -8.69 12.77 7.79
CA ASN A 113 -7.82 11.71 7.24
C ASN A 113 -7.03 12.12 5.98
N TYR A 114 -6.96 13.40 5.62
CA TYR A 114 -6.20 13.85 4.46
C TYR A 114 -5.33 15.08 4.71
N MET A 115 -5.60 15.88 5.74
CA MET A 115 -4.71 16.96 6.19
C MET A 115 -4.02 16.53 7.47
N LEU A 116 -2.98 15.70 7.35
CA LEU A 116 -2.25 15.15 8.48
C LEU A 116 -0.88 15.83 8.64
N SER A 117 -0.39 15.84 9.87
CA SER A 117 0.96 16.28 10.25
C SER A 117 1.54 15.36 11.31
N TRP A 118 2.85 15.43 11.47
CA TRP A 118 3.62 14.82 12.54
C TRP A 118 3.83 15.83 13.66
N ASN A 119 3.71 15.37 14.91
CA ASN A 119 4.23 16.08 16.07
C ASN A 119 5.77 16.09 16.03
N ALA A 120 6.33 16.95 15.19
CA ALA A 120 7.76 17.12 14.98
C ALA A 120 8.36 18.28 15.82
N GLY A 121 7.70 18.63 16.94
CA GLY A 121 8.10 19.75 17.80
C GLY A 121 7.48 21.08 17.38
N GLU A 122 8.23 21.92 16.67
CA GLU A 122 7.92 23.36 16.58
C GLU A 122 7.06 23.80 15.38
N CYS A 123 7.14 23.12 14.23
CA CYS A 123 6.46 23.57 13.02
C CYS A 123 5.39 22.63 12.53
N CYS A 124 4.40 23.26 11.87
CA CYS A 124 3.64 22.66 10.80
C CYS A 124 2.64 21.60 11.30
N ASN A 125 2.25 21.72 12.57
CA ASN A 125 1.27 20.87 13.23
C ASN A 125 -0.14 21.42 12.95
N TYR A 126 -0.99 20.64 12.29
CA TYR A 126 -2.42 20.97 12.13
C TYR A 126 -3.26 20.58 13.35
N VAL A 127 -2.65 19.88 14.31
CA VAL A 127 -3.27 19.47 15.57
C VAL A 127 -2.36 19.91 16.70
N GLU A 128 -2.92 20.40 17.80
CA GLU A 128 -2.10 20.65 18.98
C GLU A 128 -1.41 19.36 19.43
N PRO A 129 -0.10 19.41 19.75
CA PRO A 129 0.69 18.21 20.03
C PRO A 129 0.33 17.52 21.36
N PHE A 130 -0.63 18.03 22.12
CA PHE A 130 -1.00 17.49 23.43
C PHE A 130 -1.56 16.05 23.29
N GLY A 131 -0.76 15.08 23.75
CA GLY A 131 -1.12 13.67 23.79
C GLY A 131 -0.82 12.87 22.52
N ILE A 132 -0.34 13.50 21.45
CA ILE A 132 0.10 12.79 20.23
C ILE A 132 1.58 12.44 20.35
N ASP A 133 1.87 11.13 20.44
CA ASP A 133 3.23 10.60 20.47
C ASP A 133 3.53 9.85 19.16
N ASP A 134 3.95 10.61 18.15
CA ASP A 134 4.30 10.04 16.85
C ASP A 134 5.57 9.20 16.90
N VAL A 135 6.48 9.45 17.86
CA VAL A 135 7.67 8.62 18.05
C VAL A 135 7.27 7.22 18.55
N ASP A 136 6.40 7.11 19.55
CA ASP A 136 5.85 5.82 20.01
C ASP A 136 5.09 5.11 18.87
N PHE A 137 4.29 5.84 18.09
CA PHE A 137 3.61 5.27 16.94
C PHE A 137 4.58 4.67 15.91
N LEU A 138 5.59 5.43 15.47
CA LEU A 138 6.56 4.96 14.46
C LEU A 138 7.37 3.77 14.99
N ARG A 139 7.74 3.76 16.28
CA ARG A 139 8.38 2.60 16.93
C ARG A 139 7.49 1.37 16.90
N ARG A 140 6.20 1.52 17.22
CA ARG A 140 5.24 0.40 17.17
C ARG A 140 5.04 -0.14 15.77
N VAL A 141 5.03 0.72 14.76
CA VAL A 141 5.01 0.28 13.36
C VAL A 141 6.24 -0.59 13.07
N ILE A 142 7.44 -0.16 13.46
CA ILE A 142 8.67 -0.95 13.25
C ILE A 142 8.59 -2.31 13.97
N GLU A 143 8.13 -2.33 15.23
CA GLU A 143 7.99 -3.59 15.98
C GLU A 143 6.95 -4.52 15.34
N GLN A 144 5.79 -4.00 14.94
CA GLN A 144 4.78 -4.78 14.22
C GLN A 144 5.33 -5.35 12.91
N MET A 145 6.12 -4.58 12.17
CA MET A 145 6.76 -5.05 10.93
C MET A 145 7.79 -6.17 11.19
N LYS A 146 8.49 -6.15 12.33
CA LYS A 146 9.41 -7.23 12.73
C LYS A 146 8.68 -8.50 13.18
N GLU A 147 7.47 -8.37 13.71
CA GLU A 147 6.63 -9.52 14.06
C GLU A 147 6.03 -10.18 12.82
N ASP A 148 5.58 -9.38 11.86
CA ASP A 148 4.88 -9.87 10.67
C ASP A 148 5.83 -10.37 9.57
N TYR A 149 7.07 -9.88 9.56
CA TYR A 149 8.04 -10.16 8.50
C TYR A 149 9.45 -10.33 9.06
N ASN A 150 10.30 -11.08 8.34
CA ASN A 150 11.69 -11.27 8.73
C ASN A 150 12.53 -10.03 8.40
N ILE A 151 12.39 -8.96 9.19
CA ILE A 151 13.07 -7.68 8.96
C ILE A 151 14.55 -7.78 9.32
N ASP A 152 15.41 -7.22 8.47
CA ASP A 152 16.79 -6.95 8.79
C ASP A 152 16.89 -5.75 9.74
N THR A 153 17.04 -6.03 11.04
CA THR A 153 17.11 -5.00 12.08
C THR A 153 18.34 -4.11 11.99
N GLN A 154 19.34 -4.44 11.18
CA GLN A 154 20.50 -3.59 10.89
C GLN A 154 20.26 -2.64 9.73
N ARG A 155 19.14 -2.78 9.01
CA ARG A 155 18.78 -2.00 7.81
C ARG A 155 17.33 -1.50 7.89
N ILE A 156 17.09 -0.68 8.92
CA ILE A 156 15.85 0.07 9.10
C ILE A 156 16.16 1.55 8.88
N TYR A 157 15.47 2.17 7.93
CA TYR A 157 15.68 3.56 7.55
C TYR A 157 14.38 4.35 7.66
N VAL A 158 14.50 5.65 7.93
CA VAL A 158 13.39 6.60 7.91
C VAL A 158 13.77 7.75 6.99
N ALA A 159 12.85 8.16 6.14
CA ALA A 159 12.98 9.33 5.29
C ALA A 159 11.67 10.11 5.33
N GLY A 160 11.72 11.42 5.07
CA GLY A 160 10.50 12.22 5.05
C GLY A 160 10.66 13.53 4.30
N LEU A 161 9.52 14.15 3.97
CA LEU A 161 9.46 15.45 3.31
C LEU A 161 9.00 16.53 4.29
N SER A 162 9.67 17.68 4.34
CA SER A 162 9.26 18.85 5.14
C SER A 162 8.98 18.47 6.62
N ASN A 163 7.75 18.59 7.14
CA ASN A 163 7.38 18.13 8.49
C ASN A 163 7.65 16.65 8.73
N GLY A 164 7.51 15.78 7.72
CA GLY A 164 7.95 14.39 7.81
C GLY A 164 9.47 14.26 7.83
N GLY A 165 10.21 15.18 7.22
CA GLY A 165 11.67 15.25 7.31
C GLY A 165 12.16 15.81 8.65
N MET A 166 11.38 16.66 9.31
CA MET A 166 11.63 17.09 10.69
C MET A 166 11.38 15.96 11.71
N MET A 167 10.44 15.06 11.39
CA MET A 167 10.11 13.89 12.22
C MET A 167 11.10 12.72 12.05
N ALA A 168 11.72 12.60 10.87
CA ALA A 168 12.67 11.53 10.53
C ALA A 168 14.03 11.73 11.20
#